data_AF-A0ABD5P3G2-F1
#
_entry.id   AF-A0ABD5P3G2-F1
#
_cell.length_a   1.000
_cell.length_b   1.000
_cell.length_c   1.000
_cell.angle_alpha   90.00
_cell.angle_beta   90.00
_cell.angle_gamma   90.00
#
_symmetry.space_group_name_H-M   'P 1'
#
loop_
_entity.id
_entity.type
_entity.pdbx_description
1 polymer ?
#
loop_
_entity_poly.entity_id
_entity_poly.type
_entity_poly.pdbx_seq_one_letter_code
_entity_poly.pdbx_strand_id
1 'polypeptide(L)' 'MAASTETTDKGIGLAIALAVVAALGAFAMFAGAPDIEAAWGFAAAVLFGGLAVAAIHAYWG' A
#
# COMPACT_ATOMS: atom_id res chain seq x y z
N MET A 1 4.75 35.88 14.83
CA MET A 1 4.19 34.53 14.59
C MET A 1 5.36 33.60 14.35
N ALA A 2 5.62 32.63 15.24
CA ALA A 2 6.60 31.58 14.92
C ALA A 2 6.01 30.72 13.80
N ALA A 3 6.71 30.59 12.67
CA ALA A 3 6.29 29.71 11.59
C ALA A 3 6.62 28.27 11.98
N SER A 4 5.62 27.45 12.24
CA SER A 4 5.80 26.00 12.38
C SER A 4 6.19 25.42 11.02
N THR A 5 7.36 24.79 10.94
CA THR A 5 7.68 23.90 9.83
C THR A 5 6.94 22.60 10.09
N GLU A 6 5.77 22.43 9.47
CA GLU A 6 5.07 21.15 9.46
C GLU A 6 5.74 20.25 8.43
N THR A 7 6.60 19.34 8.89
CA THR A 7 7.14 18.29 8.02
C THR A 7 6.09 17.19 7.86
N THR A 8 5.71 16.91 6.61
CA THR A 8 4.75 15.84 6.30
C THR A 8 5.45 14.49 6.32
N ASP A 9 4.90 13.53 7.07
CA ASP A 9 5.35 12.13 7.03
C ASP A 9 4.87 11.44 5.75
N LYS A 10 5.68 11.60 4.70
CA LYS A 10 5.41 11.03 3.38
C LYS A 10 5.54 9.51 3.35
N GLY A 11 6.42 8.94 4.19
CA GLY A 11 6.63 7.50 4.28
C GLY A 11 5.40 6.79 4.78
N ILE A 12 4.85 7.25 5.91
CA ILE A 12 3.62 6.70 6.48
C ILE A 12 2.43 6.95 5.54
N GLY A 13 2.27 8.16 5.03
CA GLY A 13 1.14 8.51 4.15
C GLY A 13 1.08 7.63 2.90
N LEU A 14 2.21 7.46 2.20
CA LEU A 14 2.28 6.62 1.01
C LEU A 14 2.12 5.14 1.34
N ALA A 15 2.71 4.67 2.44
CA ALA A 15 2.59 3.29 2.87
C ALA A 15 1.14 2.90 3.19
N ILE A 16 0.38 3.79 3.86
CA ILE A 16 -1.04 3.57 4.14
C ILE A 16 -1.83 3.48 2.82
N ALA A 17 -1.61 4.40 1.88
CA ALA A 17 -2.30 4.37 0.59
C ALA A 17 -2.04 3.07 -0.16
N LEU A 18 -0.78 2.61 -0.21
CA LEU A 18 -0.40 1.35 -0.85
C LEU A 18 -0.94 0.13 -0.11
N ALA A 19 -0.96 0.16 1.23
CA ALA A 19 -1.53 -0.90 2.05
C ALA A 19 -3.05 -1.05 1.83
N VAL A 20 -3.77 0.06 1.62
CA VAL A 20 -5.20 0.02 1.25
C VAL A 20 -5.38 -0.68 -0.10
N VAL A 21 -4.58 -0.35 -1.10
CA VAL A 21 -4.63 -1.02 -2.41
C VAL A 21 -4.29 -2.52 -2.28
N ALA A 22 -3.28 -2.85 -1.47
CA ALA A 22 -2.91 -4.24 -1.20
C ALA A 22 -4.04 -5.02 -0.52
N ALA A 23 -4.72 -4.40 0.45
CA ALA A 23 -5.87 -5.00 1.13
C ALA A 23 -7.06 -5.22 0.19
N LEU A 24 -7.31 -4.29 -0.75
CA LEU A 24 -8.31 -4.47 -1.80
C LEU A 24 -7.94 -5.63 -2.74
N GLY A 25 -6.66 -5.78 -3.11
CA GLY A 25 -6.17 -6.94 -3.86
C GLY A 25 -6.40 -8.26 -3.12
N ALA A 26 -6.11 -8.28 -1.81
CA ALA A 26 -6.35 -9.44 -0.97
C ALA A 26 -7.86 -9.75 -0.83
N PHE A 27 -8.71 -8.73 -0.74
CA PHE A 27 -10.16 -8.90 -0.75
C PHE A 27 -10.66 -9.44 -2.09
N ALA A 28 -10.13 -8.94 -3.21
CA ALA A 28 -10.46 -9.45 -4.55
C ALA A 28 -10.00 -10.91 -4.72
N MET A 29 -8.84 -11.29 -4.17
CA MET A 29 -8.40 -12.69 -4.10
C MET A 29 -9.39 -13.54 -3.30
N PHE A 30 -9.84 -13.04 -2.14
CA PHE A 30 -10.77 -13.76 -1.27
C PHE A 30 -12.15 -13.95 -1.89
N ALA A 31 -12.65 -12.95 -2.62
CA ALA A 31 -13.97 -12.98 -3.27
C ALA A 31 -13.95 -13.55 -4.69
N GLY A 32 -12.77 -13.79 -5.27
CA GLY A 32 -12.60 -14.12 -6.69
C GLY A 32 -12.99 -15.56 -7.02
N ALA A 33 -14.05 -15.71 -7.79
CA ALA A 33 -14.31 -16.89 -8.61
C ALA A 33 -14.60 -16.41 -10.05
N PRO A 34 -13.96 -16.93 -11.12
CA PRO A 34 -13.02 -18.07 -11.16
C PRO A 34 -11.58 -17.79 -10.65
N ASP A 35 -10.73 -18.84 -10.67
CA ASP A 35 -9.36 -18.84 -10.09
C ASP A 35 -8.42 -17.77 -10.68
N ILE A 36 -8.66 -17.35 -11.93
CA ILE A 36 -7.79 -16.38 -12.61
C ILE A 36 -7.96 -14.97 -12.04
N GLU A 37 -9.18 -14.56 -11.68
CA GLU A 37 -9.46 -13.30 -11.00
C GLU A 37 -8.82 -13.28 -9.61
N ALA A 38 -8.88 -14.40 -8.89
CA ALA A 38 -8.23 -14.53 -7.59
C ALA A 38 -6.69 -14.41 -7.70
N ALA A 39 -6.09 -14.98 -8.75
CA ALA A 39 -4.66 -14.87 -9.02
C ALA A 39 -4.20 -13.42 -9.26
N TRP A 40 -4.98 -12.64 -10.00
CA TRP A 40 -4.71 -11.20 -10.18
C TRP A 40 -4.86 -10.41 -8.89
N GLY A 41 -5.86 -10.72 -8.06
CA GLY A 41 -6.02 -10.14 -6.73
C GLY A 41 -4.81 -10.39 -5.83
N PHE A 42 -4.31 -11.63 -5.80
CA PHE A 42 -3.10 -12.00 -5.07
C PHE A 42 -1.87 -11.24 -5.59
N ALA A 43 -1.65 -11.21 -6.91
CA ALA A 43 -0.52 -10.52 -7.51
C ALA A 43 -0.50 -9.02 -7.14
N ALA A 44 -1.67 -8.36 -7.18
CA ALA A 44 -1.81 -6.97 -6.75
C ALA A 44 -1.49 -6.81 -5.25
N ALA A 45 -2.03 -7.69 -4.40
CA ALA A 45 -1.80 -7.65 -2.95
C ALA A 45 -0.30 -7.71 -2.60
N VAL A 46 0.43 -8.65 -3.21
CA VAL A 46 1.86 -8.83 -2.98
C VAL A 46 2.66 -7.63 -3.51
N LEU A 47 2.36 -7.15 -4.71
CA LEU A 47 3.05 -6.02 -5.33
C LEU A 47 2.90 -4.75 -4.47
N PHE A 48 1.67 -4.36 -4.16
CA PHE A 48 1.42 -3.13 -3.41
C PHE A 48 1.81 -3.25 -1.93
N GLY A 49 1.75 -4.44 -1.34
CA GLY A 49 2.30 -4.70 -0.01
C GLY A 49 3.81 -4.52 0.02
N GLY A 50 4.53 -5.04 -0.97
CA GLY A 50 5.97 -4.83 -1.12
C GLY A 50 6.33 -3.36 -1.33
N LEU A 51 5.58 -2.65 -2.19
CA LEU A 51 5.76 -1.21 -2.41
C LEU A 51 5.49 -0.39 -1.15
N ALA A 52 4.53 -0.77 -0.31
CA ALA A 52 4.29 -0.09 0.97
C ALA A 52 5.53 -0.14 1.87
N VAL A 53 6.16 -1.32 1.98
CA VAL A 53 7.41 -1.48 2.73
C VAL A 53 8.55 -0.67 2.10
N ALA A 54 8.68 -0.70 0.77
CA ALA A 54 9.70 0.08 0.07
C ALA A 54 9.50 1.60 0.26
N ALA A 55 8.26 2.08 0.26
CA ALA A 55 7.91 3.48 0.50
C ALA A 55 8.32 3.92 1.90
N ILE A 56 8.04 3.11 2.93
CA ILE A 56 8.50 3.36 4.29
C ILE A 56 10.03 3.51 4.29
N HIS A 57 10.78 2.57 3.72
CA HIS A 57 12.24 2.62 3.72
C HIS A 57 12.81 3.79 2.92
N ALA A 58 12.19 4.17 1.81
CA ALA A 58 12.67 5.27 0.96
C ALA A 58 12.47 6.65 1.61
N TYR A 59 11.49 6.80 2.49
CA TYR A 59 11.16 8.04 3.19
C TYR A 59 11.43 7.97 4.71
N TRP A 60 12.08 6.90 5.19
CA TRP A 60 12.52 6.80 6.58
C TRP A 60 13.73 7.71 6.78
N GLY A 61 13.52 8.84 7.47
CA GLY A 61 14.55 9.83 7.79
C GLY A 61 14.17 10.63 9.02
#